data_AF-A0A7X6Z7F5-F1
#
_entry.id   AF-A0A7X6Z7F5-F1
#
_cell.length_a   1.000
_cell.length_b   1.000
_cell.length_c   1.000
_cell.angle_alpha   90.00
_cell.angle_beta   90.00
_cell.angle_gamma   90.00
#
_symmetry.space_group_name_H-M   'P 1'
#
loop_
_entity.id
_entity.type
_entity.pdbx_description
1 polymer ?
#
loop_
_entity_poly.entity_id
_entity_poly.type
_entity_poly.pdbx_seq_one_letter_code
_entity_poly.pdbx_strand_id
1 'polypeptide(L)'
;MYYTKERIERICKDLKNLIYQPRQPVDKIIWQQGRMTSPAEADGGDWVPFNPGDRWGVYDEHAWFRADVVVPEAFDGHRVLLDVSVDRENWFADSRQFLLFVDGKISQGMDVNHRTSVLREKAVAGETVRIDLQAYAGLVDKPTELYLQLFVENTAVKQLYYDLHVPLQVASELPEGDKTRLDMLDRLNQAVNRLDMRKPLSAAFQSSVQDTIDFLETHFYQALCGPSDIRAVAVGHTHIDVAWLWRLRQTREKTGRSFATVLRLMEQYPEYVFMSSQPQLYQFLQEDFPELFDQVRARIREGRWEPEGAMWLEADCNLTSGESLVRQILHGTRYFREQFGVENKIVWLPDVFGYSAALPQIMKLAGVKYFMTTKINWNQYNPIPADSFLWEGIDGSQILTHFITTTSEHYNPTPHFSTYNGILEPRPVMGGWKRYQDKQIHNEVLVSYGYGDGGGGPTEEMLENGKRMARGIPGCPQVVLDKALPFFEKLEADTKDSPWLKKWVGELYFEYHRGTYTSMGRNKRYNRKSELLLHDVETLSAAAGLWAGHAYPDQAVGQAWETVLLNQFHDI
;
A
#
# COMPACT_ATOMS: atom_id res chain seq x y z
N MET A 1 -15.77 -10.84 35.77
CA MET A 1 -16.60 -11.72 34.92
C MET A 1 -15.63 -12.62 34.15
N TYR A 2 -15.81 -13.95 34.13
CA TYR A 2 -14.80 -14.87 33.56
C TYR A 2 -14.66 -14.78 32.03
N TYR A 3 -15.63 -14.20 31.32
CA TYR A 3 -15.67 -14.13 29.85
C TYR A 3 -15.88 -12.70 29.30
N THR A 4 -15.25 -11.71 29.95
CA THR A 4 -15.44 -10.30 29.55
C THR A 4 -14.98 -10.05 28.11
N LYS A 5 -13.83 -10.62 27.71
CA LYS A 5 -13.26 -10.43 26.37
C LYS A 5 -14.18 -11.02 25.30
N GLU A 6 -14.55 -12.29 25.45
CA GLU A 6 -15.37 -13.05 24.50
C GLU A 6 -16.75 -12.40 24.32
N ARG A 7 -17.29 -11.80 25.39
CA ARG A 7 -18.52 -11.00 25.32
C ARG A 7 -18.35 -9.78 24.40
N ILE A 8 -17.28 -9.02 24.56
CA ILE A 8 -17.02 -7.82 23.74
C ILE A 8 -16.77 -8.25 22.28
N GLU A 9 -15.99 -9.30 22.05
CA GLU A 9 -15.73 -9.86 20.71
C GLU A 9 -17.03 -10.23 20.00
N ARG A 10 -17.96 -10.86 20.72
CA ARG A 10 -19.26 -11.22 20.16
C ARG A 10 -20.05 -9.99 19.72
N ILE A 11 -20.06 -8.93 20.53
CA ILE A 11 -20.73 -7.68 20.21
C ILE A 11 -20.09 -6.98 19.02
N CYS A 12 -18.76 -6.94 18.94
CA CYS A 12 -18.05 -6.41 17.77
C CYS A 12 -18.44 -7.17 16.49
N LYS A 13 -18.54 -8.51 16.55
CA LYS A 13 -19.01 -9.33 15.42
C LYS A 13 -20.45 -8.98 15.00
N ASP A 14 -21.34 -8.80 15.96
CA ASP A 14 -22.73 -8.44 15.68
C ASP A 14 -22.83 -7.01 15.11
N LEU A 15 -22.06 -6.04 15.62
CA LEU A 15 -21.96 -4.69 15.07
C LEU A 15 -21.40 -4.67 13.64
N LYS A 16 -20.35 -5.45 13.34
CA LYS A 16 -19.75 -5.54 11.98
C LYS A 16 -20.81 -5.92 10.93
N ASN A 17 -21.75 -6.80 11.28
CA ASN A 17 -22.83 -7.22 10.38
C ASN A 17 -23.92 -6.16 10.18
N LEU A 18 -23.99 -5.16 11.06
CA LEU A 18 -24.96 -4.06 11.04
C LEU A 18 -24.44 -2.79 10.36
N ILE A 19 -23.15 -2.76 9.97
CA ILE A 19 -22.56 -1.60 9.29
C ILE A 19 -23.23 -1.37 7.92
N TYR A 20 -23.47 -2.44 7.16
CA TYR A 20 -23.95 -2.36 5.77
C TYR A 20 -25.34 -2.99 5.61
N GLN A 21 -26.39 -2.15 5.68
CA GLN A 21 -27.79 -2.57 5.58
C GLN A 21 -28.68 -1.42 5.12
N PRO A 22 -29.74 -1.67 4.32
CA PRO A 22 -30.05 -2.94 3.65
C PRO A 22 -29.15 -3.17 2.42
N ARG A 23 -29.01 -4.43 1.99
CA ARG A 23 -28.33 -4.80 0.73
C ARG A 23 -29.34 -5.02 -0.38
N GLN A 24 -29.14 -4.39 -1.54
CA GLN A 24 -29.96 -4.56 -2.74
C GLN A 24 -29.08 -4.99 -3.91
N PRO A 25 -29.34 -6.15 -4.54
CA PRO A 25 -28.63 -6.55 -5.76
C PRO A 25 -28.83 -5.53 -6.88
N VAL A 26 -27.79 -5.33 -7.69
CA VAL A 26 -27.90 -4.59 -8.95
C VAL A 26 -28.34 -5.56 -10.03
N ASP A 27 -29.57 -5.38 -10.51
CA ASP A 27 -30.14 -6.16 -11.59
C ASP A 27 -29.79 -5.54 -12.96
N LYS A 28 -29.95 -6.32 -14.04
CA LYS A 28 -29.76 -5.88 -15.44
C LYS A 28 -28.33 -5.43 -15.75
N ILE A 29 -27.35 -6.21 -15.31
CA ILE A 29 -25.97 -6.06 -15.74
C ILE A 29 -25.89 -6.45 -17.22
N ILE A 30 -25.24 -5.62 -18.01
CA ILE A 30 -24.83 -5.95 -19.37
C ILE A 30 -23.31 -6.03 -19.41
N TRP A 31 -22.77 -6.84 -20.30
CA TRP A 31 -21.34 -6.99 -20.45
C TRP A 31 -20.93 -7.11 -21.91
N GLN A 32 -19.64 -6.92 -22.15
CA GLN A 32 -18.98 -7.20 -23.40
C GLN A 32 -17.52 -7.56 -23.14
N GLN A 33 -16.94 -8.34 -24.03
CA GLN A 33 -15.54 -8.72 -23.95
C GLN A 33 -14.68 -7.69 -24.67
N GLY A 34 -13.55 -7.28 -24.08
CA GLY A 34 -12.64 -6.35 -24.73
C GLY A 34 -11.75 -5.57 -23.78
N ARG A 35 -10.75 -4.90 -24.37
CA ARG A 35 -9.69 -4.15 -23.68
C ARG A 35 -9.85 -2.63 -23.80
N MET A 36 -11.09 -2.17 -23.95
CA MET A 36 -11.37 -0.73 -24.02
C MET A 36 -10.85 -0.03 -22.77
N THR A 37 -10.44 1.22 -22.94
CA THR A 37 -9.74 2.03 -21.94
C THR A 37 -10.64 3.03 -21.23
N SER A 38 -11.80 3.34 -21.81
CA SER A 38 -12.74 4.31 -21.27
C SER A 38 -14.21 3.91 -21.54
N PRO A 39 -15.17 4.42 -20.76
CA PRO A 39 -16.59 4.20 -21.02
C PRO A 39 -17.01 4.63 -22.44
N ALA A 40 -16.44 5.72 -22.96
CA ALA A 40 -16.73 6.22 -24.30
C ALA A 40 -16.26 5.26 -25.41
N GLU A 41 -15.12 4.59 -25.22
CA GLU A 41 -14.66 3.55 -26.14
C GLU A 41 -15.54 2.29 -26.03
N ALA A 42 -15.96 1.94 -24.82
CA ALA A 42 -16.86 0.80 -24.56
C ALA A 42 -18.29 1.04 -25.11
N ASP A 43 -18.74 2.28 -25.30
CA ASP A 43 -20.06 2.58 -25.86
C ASP A 43 -20.27 2.01 -27.28
N GLY A 44 -19.18 1.83 -28.05
CA GLY A 44 -19.24 1.33 -29.43
C GLY A 44 -19.33 -0.19 -29.58
N GLY A 45 -19.35 -0.96 -28.49
CA GLY A 45 -19.32 -2.42 -28.54
C GLY A 45 -20.68 -3.11 -28.40
N ASP A 46 -20.67 -4.43 -28.62
CA ASP A 46 -21.85 -5.28 -28.62
C ASP A 46 -22.19 -5.76 -27.21
N TRP A 47 -22.97 -4.96 -26.48
CA TRP A 47 -23.41 -5.28 -25.12
C TRP A 47 -24.47 -6.39 -25.11
N VAL A 48 -24.25 -7.43 -24.31
CA VAL A 48 -25.20 -8.52 -24.07
C VAL A 48 -25.56 -8.61 -22.58
N PRO A 49 -26.74 -9.13 -22.22
CA PRO A 49 -27.10 -9.35 -20.82
C PRO A 49 -26.12 -10.29 -20.10
N PHE A 50 -25.79 -9.97 -18.84
CA PHE A 50 -25.04 -10.81 -17.92
C PHE A 50 -25.97 -11.20 -16.75
N ASN A 51 -26.50 -12.42 -16.79
CA ASN A 51 -27.51 -12.92 -15.89
C ASN A 51 -26.90 -13.66 -14.69
N PRO A 52 -27.63 -13.82 -13.57
CA PRO A 52 -27.18 -14.65 -12.45
C PRO A 52 -26.80 -16.07 -12.92
N GLY A 53 -25.59 -16.51 -12.56
CA GLY A 53 -25.00 -17.79 -13.00
C GLY A 53 -24.15 -17.72 -14.26
N ASP A 54 -24.21 -16.61 -15.02
CA ASP A 54 -23.26 -16.38 -16.12
C ASP A 54 -21.85 -16.19 -15.56
N ARG A 55 -20.86 -16.68 -16.30
CA ARG A 55 -19.45 -16.66 -15.88
C ARG A 55 -18.58 -16.01 -16.92
N TRP A 56 -17.56 -15.30 -16.46
CA TRP A 56 -16.63 -14.57 -17.31
C TRP A 56 -15.17 -14.77 -16.90
N GLY A 57 -14.28 -14.38 -17.82
CA GLY A 57 -12.88 -14.18 -17.57
C GLY A 57 -12.10 -15.49 -17.42
N VAL A 58 -11.54 -15.94 -18.53
CA VAL A 58 -10.50 -16.97 -18.59
C VAL A 58 -9.11 -16.32 -18.55
N TYR A 59 -8.06 -17.10 -18.82
CA TYR A 59 -6.67 -16.65 -18.77
C TYR A 59 -6.43 -15.33 -19.53
N ASP A 60 -5.99 -14.30 -18.80
CA ASP A 60 -5.53 -13.00 -19.32
C ASP A 60 -6.60 -12.26 -20.14
N GLU A 61 -7.87 -12.47 -19.78
CA GLU A 61 -9.04 -11.86 -20.42
C GLU A 61 -9.43 -10.53 -19.78
N HIS A 62 -9.97 -9.64 -20.61
CA HIS A 62 -10.58 -8.38 -20.20
C HIS A 62 -12.04 -8.31 -20.65
N ALA A 63 -12.84 -7.66 -19.84
CA ALA A 63 -14.26 -7.42 -20.11
C ALA A 63 -14.69 -6.06 -19.56
N TRP A 64 -15.87 -5.61 -19.99
CA TRP A 64 -16.56 -4.46 -19.43
C TRP A 64 -17.94 -4.90 -18.94
N PHE A 65 -18.31 -4.45 -17.75
CA PHE A 65 -19.66 -4.60 -17.20
C PHE A 65 -20.28 -3.22 -17.02
N ARG A 66 -21.59 -3.11 -17.27
CA ARG A 66 -22.33 -1.88 -17.10
C ARG A 66 -23.70 -2.13 -16.49
N ALA A 67 -24.12 -1.22 -15.62
CA ALA A 67 -25.48 -1.16 -15.10
C ALA A 67 -25.91 0.29 -14.86
N ASP A 68 -27.14 0.62 -15.25
CA ASP A 68 -27.80 1.88 -14.88
C ASP A 68 -28.71 1.59 -13.69
N VAL A 69 -28.34 2.13 -12.52
CA VAL A 69 -28.98 1.80 -11.25
C VAL A 69 -29.83 2.97 -10.77
N VAL A 70 -31.12 2.74 -10.56
CA VAL A 70 -32.03 3.71 -9.97
C VAL A 70 -31.92 3.62 -8.45
N VAL A 71 -31.62 4.73 -7.79
CA VAL A 71 -31.52 4.79 -6.33
C VAL A 71 -32.89 4.51 -5.71
N PRO A 72 -33.02 3.47 -4.84
CA PRO A 72 -34.27 3.13 -4.18
C PRO A 72 -34.73 4.21 -3.18
N GLU A 73 -36.04 4.31 -2.94
CA GLU A 73 -36.60 5.21 -1.92
C GLU A 73 -36.00 4.97 -0.52
N ALA A 74 -35.74 3.70 -0.17
CA ALA A 74 -35.15 3.35 1.11
C ALA A 74 -33.72 3.89 1.33
N PHE A 75 -33.05 4.35 0.26
CA PHE A 75 -31.68 4.83 0.27
C PHE A 75 -31.60 6.35 0.23
N ASP A 76 -32.74 7.04 0.13
CA ASP A 76 -32.82 8.51 0.07
C ASP A 76 -32.12 9.16 1.27
N GLY A 77 -31.28 10.15 0.99
CA GLY A 77 -30.55 10.89 2.00
C GLY A 77 -29.42 10.14 2.71
N HIS A 78 -29.16 8.88 2.35
CA HIS A 78 -28.12 8.05 2.97
C HIS A 78 -26.83 8.01 2.14
N ARG A 79 -25.74 7.59 2.80
CA ARG A 79 -24.47 7.26 2.14
C ARG A 79 -24.60 5.88 1.49
N VAL A 80 -24.56 5.85 0.16
CA VAL A 80 -24.77 4.64 -0.65
C VAL A 80 -23.45 4.18 -1.25
N LEU A 81 -23.16 2.89 -1.07
CA LEU A 81 -21.97 2.23 -1.58
C LEU A 81 -22.34 1.10 -2.53
N LEU A 82 -21.38 0.77 -3.40
CA LEU A 82 -21.37 -0.41 -4.26
C LEU A 82 -20.40 -1.44 -3.69
N ASP A 83 -20.85 -2.69 -3.55
CA ASP A 83 -20.02 -3.88 -3.38
C ASP A 83 -19.77 -4.48 -4.77
N VAL A 84 -18.51 -4.79 -5.06
CA VAL A 84 -18.11 -5.60 -6.21
C VAL A 84 -17.46 -6.86 -5.68
N SER A 85 -18.08 -8.00 -5.94
CA SER A 85 -17.64 -9.29 -5.46
C SER A 85 -17.73 -10.37 -6.54
N VAL A 86 -16.97 -11.45 -6.36
CA VAL A 86 -16.94 -12.60 -7.26
C VAL A 86 -17.05 -13.91 -6.46
N ASP A 87 -17.46 -15.01 -7.10
CA ASP A 87 -17.61 -16.32 -6.42
C ASP A 87 -16.28 -16.96 -5.98
N ARG A 88 -15.15 -16.42 -6.44
CA ARG A 88 -13.81 -16.92 -6.14
C ARG A 88 -12.85 -15.78 -5.86
N GLU A 89 -12.32 -15.76 -4.65
CA GLU A 89 -11.47 -14.66 -4.20
C GLU A 89 -10.11 -15.15 -3.77
N ASN A 90 -9.09 -14.54 -4.34
CA ASN A 90 -7.70 -14.79 -3.99
C ASN A 90 -6.89 -13.52 -4.26
N TRP A 91 -5.85 -13.31 -3.46
CA TRP A 91 -4.98 -12.15 -3.52
C TRP A 91 -3.62 -12.51 -4.16
N PHE A 92 -3.61 -12.94 -5.43
CA PHE A 92 -2.39 -13.22 -6.19
C PHE A 92 -2.66 -13.11 -7.71
N ALA A 93 -1.95 -13.86 -8.55
CA ALA A 93 -2.06 -13.82 -10.01
C ALA A 93 -3.45 -14.20 -10.57
N ASP A 94 -4.32 -14.82 -9.77
CA ASP A 94 -5.71 -15.15 -10.11
C ASP A 94 -6.73 -14.13 -9.59
N SER A 95 -6.26 -13.03 -8.97
CA SER A 95 -7.12 -11.97 -8.46
C SER A 95 -7.91 -11.30 -9.57
N ARG A 96 -9.23 -11.19 -9.36
CA ARG A 96 -10.13 -10.40 -10.20
C ARG A 96 -10.03 -8.95 -9.80
N GLN A 97 -9.75 -8.12 -10.79
CA GLN A 97 -9.41 -6.73 -10.56
C GLN A 97 -10.21 -5.86 -11.51
N PHE A 98 -10.81 -4.80 -10.97
CA PHE A 98 -11.68 -3.91 -11.71
C PHE A 98 -11.23 -2.46 -11.55
N LEU A 99 -11.52 -1.63 -12.55
CA LEU A 99 -11.52 -0.17 -12.41
C LEU A 99 -12.97 0.28 -12.52
N LEU A 100 -13.49 0.84 -11.43
CA LEU A 100 -14.85 1.35 -11.34
C LEU A 100 -14.92 2.77 -11.89
N PHE A 101 -15.88 2.99 -12.78
CA PHE A 101 -16.32 4.31 -13.19
C PHE A 101 -17.74 4.57 -12.70
N VAL A 102 -17.97 5.77 -12.18
CA VAL A 102 -19.28 6.25 -11.77
C VAL A 102 -19.60 7.47 -12.61
N ASP A 103 -20.71 7.41 -13.35
CA ASP A 103 -21.14 8.46 -14.28
C ASP A 103 -20.04 8.89 -15.26
N GLY A 104 -19.30 7.90 -15.78
CA GLY A 104 -18.24 8.08 -16.76
C GLY A 104 -16.87 8.50 -16.20
N LYS A 105 -16.74 8.72 -14.88
CA LYS A 105 -15.49 9.14 -14.23
C LYS A 105 -14.87 8.01 -13.43
N ILE A 106 -13.55 7.88 -13.45
CA ILE A 106 -12.82 6.93 -12.61
C ILE A 106 -13.12 7.22 -11.13
N SER A 107 -13.57 6.20 -10.41
CA SER A 107 -13.88 6.29 -8.98
C SER A 107 -12.84 5.56 -8.14
N GLN A 108 -12.61 4.26 -8.38
CA GLN A 108 -11.80 3.41 -7.51
C GLN A 108 -11.34 2.13 -8.24
N GLY A 109 -10.17 1.59 -7.89
CA GLY A 109 -9.82 0.22 -8.21
C GLY A 109 -10.49 -0.78 -7.25
N MET A 110 -11.10 -1.83 -7.79
CA MET A 110 -11.80 -2.84 -6.99
C MET A 110 -11.10 -4.19 -7.07
N ASP A 111 -10.94 -4.84 -5.93
CA ASP A 111 -10.38 -6.19 -5.79
C ASP A 111 -10.89 -6.84 -4.49
N VAL A 112 -10.38 -8.02 -4.14
CA VAL A 112 -10.78 -8.75 -2.92
C VAL A 112 -10.58 -7.96 -1.62
N ASN A 113 -9.63 -7.03 -1.58
CA ASN A 113 -9.33 -6.17 -0.43
C ASN A 113 -10.07 -4.81 -0.49
N HIS A 114 -10.47 -4.39 -1.69
CA HIS A 114 -11.14 -3.12 -1.98
C HIS A 114 -12.50 -3.35 -2.65
N ARG A 115 -13.41 -4.03 -1.95
CA ARG A 115 -14.70 -4.46 -2.51
C ARG A 115 -15.76 -3.37 -2.51
N THR A 116 -15.59 -2.34 -1.69
CA THR A 116 -16.60 -1.32 -1.48
C THR A 116 -16.14 0.04 -2.01
N SER A 117 -17.02 0.75 -2.70
CA SER A 117 -16.78 2.13 -3.12
C SER A 117 -18.04 2.98 -2.95
N VAL A 118 -17.87 4.21 -2.49
CA VAL A 118 -18.99 5.14 -2.29
C VAL A 118 -19.49 5.64 -3.63
N LEU A 119 -20.78 5.49 -3.91
CA LEU A 119 -21.44 6.02 -5.11
C LEU A 119 -21.96 7.44 -4.88
N ARG A 120 -22.54 7.68 -3.70
CA ARG A 120 -23.11 8.95 -3.27
C ARG A 120 -22.92 9.11 -1.77
N GLU A 121 -22.40 10.27 -1.36
CA GLU A 121 -22.35 10.64 0.07
C GLU A 121 -23.76 10.89 0.64
N LYS A 122 -24.65 11.40 -0.22
CA LYS A 122 -26.07 11.59 0.07
C LYS A 122 -26.88 11.31 -1.19
N ALA A 123 -27.44 10.12 -1.28
CA ALA A 123 -28.19 9.70 -2.47
C ALA A 123 -29.57 10.38 -2.55
N VAL A 124 -30.09 10.53 -3.76
CA VAL A 124 -31.43 11.08 -4.04
C VAL A 124 -32.28 9.98 -4.67
N ALA A 125 -33.40 9.62 -4.04
CA ALA A 125 -34.30 8.60 -4.58
C ALA A 125 -34.75 8.91 -6.01
N GLY A 126 -34.73 7.88 -6.86
CA GLY A 126 -35.09 7.99 -8.27
C GLY A 126 -33.98 8.53 -9.19
N GLU A 127 -32.85 9.02 -8.65
CA GLU A 127 -31.69 9.33 -9.49
C GLU A 127 -31.16 8.04 -10.15
N THR A 128 -30.68 8.15 -11.37
CA THR A 128 -30.01 7.05 -12.07
C THR A 128 -28.51 7.26 -12.01
N VAL A 129 -27.78 6.28 -11.49
CA VAL A 129 -26.32 6.26 -11.43
C VAL A 129 -25.82 5.23 -12.43
N ARG A 130 -24.93 5.64 -13.33
CA ARG A 130 -24.28 4.70 -14.26
C ARG A 130 -23.03 4.13 -13.61
N ILE A 131 -22.95 2.80 -13.60
CA ILE A 131 -21.81 2.03 -13.13
C ILE A 131 -21.18 1.34 -14.34
N ASP A 132 -19.89 1.59 -14.55
CA ASP A 132 -19.07 0.82 -15.49
C ASP A 132 -17.90 0.16 -14.74
N LEU A 133 -17.60 -1.09 -15.05
CA LEU A 133 -16.46 -1.82 -14.53
C LEU A 133 -15.59 -2.31 -15.68
N GLN A 134 -14.41 -1.74 -15.82
CA GLN A 134 -13.35 -2.34 -16.64
C GLN A 134 -12.74 -3.48 -15.84
N ALA A 135 -12.79 -4.70 -16.35
CA ALA A 135 -12.49 -5.91 -15.61
C ALA A 135 -11.31 -6.68 -16.20
N TYR A 136 -10.48 -7.25 -15.32
CA TYR A 136 -9.39 -8.16 -15.67
C TYR A 136 -9.53 -9.48 -14.93
N ALA A 137 -9.40 -10.58 -15.68
CA ALA A 137 -9.64 -11.93 -15.20
C ALA A 137 -8.47 -12.57 -14.44
N GLY A 138 -7.26 -12.00 -14.50
CA GLY A 138 -6.07 -12.65 -13.96
C GLY A 138 -5.51 -13.72 -14.89
N LEU A 139 -4.54 -14.50 -14.39
CA LEU A 139 -3.72 -15.43 -15.18
C LEU A 139 -4.07 -16.90 -14.92
N VAL A 140 -5.30 -17.16 -14.48
CA VAL A 140 -5.79 -18.50 -14.21
C VAL A 140 -7.05 -18.76 -15.01
N ASP A 141 -7.08 -19.90 -15.69
CA ASP A 141 -8.19 -20.35 -16.53
C ASP A 141 -9.35 -20.91 -15.68
N LYS A 142 -9.99 -20.03 -14.90
CA LYS A 142 -11.11 -20.36 -14.01
C LYS A 142 -12.16 -19.26 -14.05
N PRO A 143 -13.20 -19.39 -14.88
CA PRO A 143 -14.22 -18.34 -15.01
C PRO A 143 -15.05 -18.18 -13.73
N THR A 144 -15.46 -16.94 -13.47
CA THR A 144 -16.06 -16.49 -12.20
C THR A 144 -17.39 -15.79 -12.45
N GLU A 145 -18.27 -15.80 -11.45
CA GLU A 145 -19.48 -14.98 -11.43
C GLU A 145 -19.14 -13.58 -10.90
N LEU A 146 -19.91 -12.57 -11.33
CA LEU A 146 -19.82 -11.19 -10.82
C LEU A 146 -21.09 -10.86 -10.04
N TYR A 147 -20.92 -10.31 -8.85
CA TYR A 147 -22.01 -9.82 -8.01
C TYR A 147 -21.81 -8.34 -7.73
N LEU A 148 -22.87 -7.57 -7.97
CA LEU A 148 -22.93 -6.15 -7.67
C LEU A 148 -24.06 -5.91 -6.67
N GLN A 149 -23.77 -5.26 -5.55
CA GLN A 149 -24.76 -4.96 -4.52
C GLN A 149 -24.66 -3.51 -4.07
N LEU A 150 -25.80 -2.83 -3.98
CA LEU A 150 -25.89 -1.55 -3.29
C LEU A 150 -26.18 -1.76 -1.82
N PHE A 151 -25.60 -0.93 -0.97
CA PHE A 151 -25.96 -0.89 0.44
C PHE A 151 -25.79 0.50 1.04
N VAL A 152 -26.51 0.71 2.14
CA VAL A 152 -26.36 1.90 2.99
C VAL A 152 -25.37 1.60 4.10
N GLU A 153 -24.44 2.53 4.33
CA GLU A 153 -23.52 2.47 5.47
C GLU A 153 -24.10 3.20 6.69
N ASN A 154 -24.14 2.50 7.82
CA ASN A 154 -24.39 3.09 9.12
C ASN A 154 -23.06 3.55 9.74
N THR A 155 -22.73 4.82 9.51
CA THR A 155 -21.47 5.44 9.95
C THR A 155 -21.28 5.42 11.46
N ALA A 156 -22.34 5.63 12.25
CA ALA A 156 -22.28 5.56 13.71
C ALA A 156 -21.98 4.15 14.22
N VAL A 157 -22.61 3.13 13.63
CA VAL A 157 -22.33 1.72 13.97
C VAL A 157 -20.91 1.33 13.58
N LYS A 158 -20.43 1.79 12.41
CA LYS A 158 -19.04 1.59 11.98
C LYS A 158 -18.05 2.23 12.95
N GLN A 159 -18.28 3.48 13.33
CA GLN A 159 -17.46 4.17 14.33
C GLN A 159 -17.41 3.36 15.62
N LEU A 160 -18.56 2.97 16.17
CA LEU A 160 -18.63 2.19 17.40
C LEU A 160 -17.93 0.84 17.28
N TYR A 161 -18.07 0.15 16.14
CA TYR A 161 -17.36 -1.11 15.89
C TYR A 161 -15.85 -0.93 16.07
N TYR A 162 -15.25 0.05 15.40
CA TYR A 162 -13.81 0.30 15.52
C TYR A 162 -13.40 0.82 16.91
N ASP A 163 -14.25 1.65 17.55
CA ASP A 163 -13.98 2.18 18.89
C ASP A 163 -14.01 1.09 19.98
N LEU A 164 -14.66 -0.04 19.73
CA LEU A 164 -14.59 -1.22 20.58
C LEU A 164 -13.48 -2.19 20.12
N HIS A 165 -13.39 -2.44 18.81
CA HIS A 165 -12.56 -3.52 18.27
C HIS A 165 -11.07 -3.24 18.39
N VAL A 166 -10.62 -2.03 18.08
CA VAL A 166 -9.18 -1.69 18.07
C VAL A 166 -8.61 -1.72 19.50
N PRO A 167 -9.23 -1.08 20.52
CA PRO A 167 -8.84 -1.26 21.91
C PRO A 167 -8.85 -2.71 22.39
N LEU A 168 -9.84 -3.51 21.98
CA LEU A 168 -9.95 -4.91 22.35
C LEU A 168 -8.80 -5.75 21.79
N GLN A 169 -8.37 -5.46 20.56
CA GLN A 169 -7.19 -6.08 19.95
C GLN A 169 -5.92 -5.72 20.72
N VAL A 170 -5.71 -4.43 21.06
CA VAL A 170 -4.56 -4.02 21.91
C VAL A 170 -4.58 -4.76 23.25
N ALA A 171 -5.72 -4.75 23.95
CA ALA A 171 -5.88 -5.44 25.23
C ALA A 171 -5.64 -6.95 25.13
N SER A 172 -5.89 -7.55 23.97
CA SER A 172 -5.66 -8.98 23.71
C SER A 172 -4.18 -9.33 23.54
N GLU A 173 -3.34 -8.37 23.17
CA GLU A 173 -1.89 -8.55 22.99
C GLU A 173 -1.08 -8.29 24.27
N LEU A 174 -1.75 -7.85 25.35
CA LEU A 174 -1.17 -7.63 26.67
C LEU A 174 -1.32 -8.88 27.58
N PRO A 175 -0.40 -9.10 28.54
CA PRO A 175 -0.50 -10.20 29.49
C PRO A 175 -1.79 -10.17 30.30
N GLU A 176 -2.36 -11.34 30.65
CA GLU A 176 -3.68 -11.41 31.28
C GLU A 176 -3.79 -10.64 32.61
N GLY A 177 -2.72 -10.63 33.40
CA GLY A 177 -2.64 -9.92 34.69
C GLY A 177 -2.20 -8.46 34.60
N ASP A 178 -1.96 -7.93 33.40
CA ASP A 178 -1.56 -6.55 33.20
C ASP A 178 -2.68 -5.58 33.62
N LYS A 179 -2.36 -4.56 34.43
CA LYS A 179 -3.35 -3.60 34.93
C LYS A 179 -4.00 -2.79 33.81
N THR A 180 -3.21 -2.39 32.81
CA THR A 180 -3.66 -1.64 31.64
C THR A 180 -4.69 -2.44 30.86
N ARG A 181 -4.40 -3.73 30.63
CA ARG A 181 -5.36 -4.67 30.02
C ARG A 181 -6.67 -4.73 30.79
N LEU A 182 -6.60 -4.91 32.11
CA LEU A 182 -7.79 -5.02 32.96
C LEU A 182 -8.64 -3.74 32.94
N ASP A 183 -8.01 -2.57 32.95
CA ASP A 183 -8.70 -1.27 32.88
C ASP A 183 -9.38 -1.05 31.54
N MET A 184 -8.70 -1.38 30.43
CA MET A 184 -9.29 -1.31 29.10
C MET A 184 -10.50 -2.24 28.98
N LEU A 185 -10.37 -3.51 29.39
CA LEU A 185 -11.48 -4.46 29.34
C LEU A 185 -12.65 -4.05 30.23
N ASP A 186 -12.40 -3.44 31.39
CA ASP A 186 -13.46 -2.89 32.24
C ASP A 186 -14.23 -1.77 31.54
N ARG A 187 -13.53 -0.79 30.96
CA ARG A 187 -14.17 0.31 30.22
C ARG A 187 -14.94 -0.18 29.00
N LEU A 188 -14.36 -1.07 28.20
CA LEU A 188 -15.04 -1.65 27.03
C LEU A 188 -16.28 -2.46 27.45
N ASN A 189 -16.22 -3.19 28.56
CA ASN A 189 -17.37 -3.92 29.09
C ASN A 189 -18.49 -2.99 29.60
N GLN A 190 -18.13 -1.86 30.22
CA GLN A 190 -19.09 -0.82 30.61
C GLN A 190 -19.74 -0.17 29.38
N ALA A 191 -18.97 0.08 28.32
CA ALA A 191 -19.51 0.56 27.05
C ALA A 191 -20.52 -0.44 26.47
N VAL A 192 -20.16 -1.72 26.39
CA VAL A 192 -21.07 -2.78 25.92
C VAL A 192 -22.35 -2.91 26.76
N ASN A 193 -22.32 -2.60 28.06
CA ASN A 193 -23.53 -2.62 28.90
C ASN A 193 -24.57 -1.56 28.51
N ARG A 194 -24.16 -0.49 27.82
CA ARG A 194 -25.04 0.61 27.40
C ARG A 194 -25.75 0.34 26.08
N LEU A 195 -25.22 -0.58 25.29
CA LEU A 195 -25.70 -0.88 23.94
C LEU A 195 -26.98 -1.74 23.98
N ASP A 196 -28.05 -1.25 23.36
CA ASP A 196 -29.33 -1.97 23.26
C ASP A 196 -29.41 -2.84 22.00
N MET A 197 -28.98 -4.09 22.13
CA MET A 197 -29.00 -5.07 21.04
C MET A 197 -30.35 -5.81 20.87
N ARG A 198 -31.42 -5.45 21.60
CA ARG A 198 -32.70 -6.21 21.57
C ARG A 198 -33.43 -6.08 20.23
N LYS A 199 -33.38 -4.89 19.63
CA LYS A 199 -33.94 -4.61 18.30
C LYS A 199 -32.95 -3.76 17.50
N PRO A 200 -31.99 -4.39 16.82
CA PRO A 200 -31.02 -3.69 15.97
C PRO A 200 -31.70 -2.75 14.99
N LEU A 201 -31.03 -1.64 14.68
CA LEU A 201 -31.50 -0.58 13.77
C LEU A 201 -32.78 0.18 14.21
N SER A 202 -33.33 -0.10 15.40
CA SER A 202 -34.40 0.71 15.98
C SER A 202 -33.90 2.06 16.50
N ALA A 203 -34.82 3.01 16.74
CA ALA A 203 -34.47 4.31 17.35
C ALA A 203 -33.77 4.15 18.72
N ALA A 204 -34.20 3.16 19.53
CA ALA A 204 -33.55 2.85 20.81
C ALA A 204 -32.12 2.33 20.62
N PHE A 205 -31.90 1.45 19.64
CA PHE A 205 -30.55 0.99 19.27
C PHE A 205 -29.68 2.16 18.83
N GLN A 206 -30.14 3.02 17.92
CA GLN A 206 -29.35 4.18 17.45
C GLN A 206 -29.00 5.14 18.58
N SER A 207 -29.96 5.42 19.48
CA SER A 207 -29.69 6.23 20.67
C SER A 207 -28.66 5.59 21.60
N SER A 208 -28.69 4.25 21.77
CA SER A 208 -27.72 3.53 22.60
C SER A 208 -26.33 3.46 21.96
N VAL A 209 -26.25 3.42 20.62
CA VAL A 209 -24.98 3.51 19.86
C VAL A 209 -24.32 4.85 20.16
N GLN A 210 -25.06 5.96 20.07
CA GLN A 210 -24.52 7.28 20.38
C GLN A 210 -24.08 7.40 21.84
N ASP A 211 -24.90 6.96 22.81
CA ASP A 211 -24.52 6.97 24.24
C ASP A 211 -23.24 6.15 24.50
N THR A 212 -23.06 5.05 23.77
CA THR A 212 -21.87 4.21 23.91
C THR A 212 -20.63 4.86 23.29
N ILE A 213 -20.77 5.53 22.15
CA ILE A 213 -19.69 6.33 21.53
C ILE A 213 -19.26 7.45 22.48
N ASP A 214 -20.20 8.23 23.00
CA ASP A 214 -19.91 9.36 23.91
C ASP A 214 -19.25 8.87 25.21
N PHE A 215 -19.67 7.69 25.70
CA PHE A 215 -19.03 7.03 26.84
C PHE A 215 -17.58 6.62 26.53
N LEU A 216 -17.30 6.00 25.39
CA LEU A 216 -15.95 5.61 24.99
C LEU A 216 -15.04 6.82 24.82
N GLU A 217 -15.54 7.90 24.21
CA GLU A 217 -14.79 9.14 24.06
C GLU A 217 -14.32 9.66 25.42
N THR A 218 -15.24 9.78 26.38
CA THR A 218 -14.95 10.35 27.70
C THR A 218 -14.14 9.39 28.59
N HIS A 219 -14.56 8.14 28.69
CA HIS A 219 -14.09 7.21 29.72
C HIS A 219 -13.02 6.23 29.25
N PHE A 220 -12.81 6.10 27.93
CA PHE A 220 -11.72 5.34 27.36
C PHE A 220 -10.67 6.28 26.76
N TYR A 221 -11.03 7.05 25.74
CA TYR A 221 -10.03 7.80 24.99
C TYR A 221 -9.48 9.03 25.73
N GLN A 222 -10.32 9.82 26.41
CA GLN A 222 -9.84 10.98 27.18
C GLN A 222 -9.25 10.57 28.54
N ALA A 223 -9.75 9.48 29.14
CA ALA A 223 -9.34 9.06 30.47
C ALA A 223 -8.11 8.15 30.49
N LEU A 224 -7.93 7.30 29.47
CA LEU A 224 -6.86 6.29 29.44
C LEU A 224 -5.82 6.55 28.34
N CYS A 225 -6.22 7.08 27.18
CA CYS A 225 -5.30 7.26 26.06
C CYS A 225 -4.56 8.61 26.13
N GLY A 226 -3.42 8.71 25.46
CA GLY A 226 -2.63 9.93 25.44
C GLY A 226 -1.31 9.78 24.69
N PRO A 227 -0.50 10.86 24.60
CA PRO A 227 0.79 10.81 23.94
C PRO A 227 1.68 9.69 24.48
N SER A 228 2.38 9.00 23.58
CA SER A 228 3.36 7.96 23.91
C SER A 228 4.73 8.37 23.39
N ASP A 229 5.76 8.14 24.20
CA ASP A 229 7.16 8.31 23.77
C ASP A 229 7.57 7.28 22.71
N ILE A 230 6.84 6.15 22.64
CA ILE A 230 7.02 5.09 21.65
C ILE A 230 6.02 5.30 20.52
N ARG A 231 6.53 5.45 19.29
CA ARG A 231 5.71 5.73 18.10
C ARG A 231 5.92 4.68 17.00
N ALA A 232 4.87 4.46 16.22
CA ALA A 232 4.94 3.73 14.96
C ALA A 232 4.61 4.69 13.82
N VAL A 233 5.61 5.12 13.06
CA VAL A 233 5.41 5.99 11.89
C VAL A 233 4.89 5.11 10.76
N ALA A 234 3.62 5.29 10.43
CA ALA A 234 2.90 4.49 9.45
C ALA A 234 2.83 5.24 8.13
N VAL A 235 3.49 4.68 7.11
CA VAL A 235 3.53 5.19 5.74
C VAL A 235 2.65 4.28 4.88
N GLY A 236 1.60 4.84 4.29
CA GLY A 236 0.79 4.08 3.33
C GLY A 236 1.62 3.77 2.09
N HIS A 237 1.65 2.52 1.66
CA HIS A 237 2.49 2.07 0.57
C HIS A 237 1.76 1.02 -0.28
N THR A 238 2.08 0.96 -1.56
CA THR A 238 1.71 -0.17 -2.41
C THR A 238 2.92 -0.57 -3.24
N HIS A 239 3.49 -1.72 -2.91
CA HIS A 239 4.54 -2.29 -3.73
C HIS A 239 3.90 -2.87 -5.00
N ILE A 240 4.35 -2.44 -6.18
CA ILE A 240 3.88 -2.98 -7.46
C ILE A 240 5.07 -3.51 -8.24
N ASP A 241 5.10 -4.83 -8.42
CA ASP A 241 6.09 -5.43 -9.32
C ASP A 241 5.81 -4.98 -10.74
N VAL A 242 6.79 -4.31 -11.36
CA VAL A 242 6.60 -3.84 -12.74
C VAL A 242 6.45 -5.03 -13.69
N ALA A 243 7.07 -6.17 -13.37
CA ALA A 243 6.70 -7.47 -13.90
C ALA A 243 7.17 -8.56 -12.93
N TRP A 244 6.27 -9.48 -12.58
CA TRP A 244 6.58 -10.68 -11.81
C TRP A 244 5.83 -11.87 -12.40
N LEU A 245 4.59 -12.08 -11.97
CA LEU A 245 3.72 -13.12 -12.54
C LEU A 245 2.94 -12.63 -13.77
N TRP A 246 2.87 -11.31 -13.99
CA TRP A 246 2.19 -10.66 -15.10
C TRP A 246 3.14 -9.93 -16.03
N ARG A 247 2.63 -9.61 -17.23
CA ARG A 247 3.33 -8.81 -18.23
C ARG A 247 3.33 -7.33 -17.85
N LEU A 248 4.33 -6.58 -18.31
CA LEU A 248 4.44 -5.11 -18.13
C LEU A 248 3.13 -4.36 -18.44
N ARG A 249 2.41 -4.77 -19.49
CA ARG A 249 1.12 -4.17 -19.86
C ARG A 249 0.10 -4.19 -18.71
N GLN A 250 0.11 -5.25 -17.90
CA GLN A 250 -0.83 -5.42 -16.81
C GLN A 250 -0.49 -4.51 -15.64
N THR A 251 0.81 -4.25 -15.43
CA THR A 251 1.27 -3.31 -14.41
C THR A 251 0.71 -1.93 -14.65
N ARG A 252 0.65 -1.46 -15.91
CA ARG A 252 0.06 -0.17 -16.25
C ARG A 252 -1.39 -0.04 -15.75
N GLU A 253 -2.20 -1.08 -15.98
CA GLU A 253 -3.58 -1.17 -15.46
C GLU A 253 -3.64 -1.30 -13.93
N LYS A 254 -2.70 -2.05 -13.32
CA LYS A 254 -2.56 -2.15 -11.85
C LYS A 254 -2.21 -0.82 -11.20
N THR A 255 -1.36 -0.01 -11.83
CA THR A 255 -1.01 1.34 -11.37
C THR A 255 -2.24 2.22 -11.36
N GLY A 256 -3.01 2.28 -12.46
CA GLY A 256 -4.25 3.05 -12.54
C GLY A 256 -5.24 2.69 -11.43
N ARG A 257 -5.52 1.38 -11.23
CA ARG A 257 -6.44 0.91 -10.19
C ARG A 257 -5.95 1.24 -8.78
N SER A 258 -4.69 0.93 -8.46
CA SER A 258 -4.14 1.13 -7.12
C SER A 258 -4.13 2.62 -6.75
N PHE A 259 -3.73 3.48 -7.69
CA PHE A 259 -3.67 4.92 -7.42
C PHE A 259 -5.06 5.55 -7.38
N ALA A 260 -6.02 5.09 -8.18
CA ALA A 260 -7.42 5.49 -8.04
C ALA A 260 -7.96 5.15 -6.63
N THR A 261 -7.65 3.96 -6.11
CA THR A 261 -8.03 3.57 -4.75
C THR A 261 -7.40 4.43 -3.68
N VAL A 262 -6.10 4.71 -3.78
CA VAL A 262 -5.41 5.62 -2.85
C VAL A 262 -6.04 7.02 -2.87
N LEU A 263 -6.30 7.58 -4.05
CA LEU A 263 -6.94 8.88 -4.20
C LEU A 263 -8.34 8.90 -3.57
N ARG A 264 -9.13 7.84 -3.79
CA ARG A 264 -10.47 7.69 -3.21
C ARG A 264 -10.43 7.59 -1.68
N LEU A 265 -9.43 6.95 -1.11
CA LEU A 265 -9.23 6.92 0.33
C LEU A 265 -8.75 8.28 0.87
N MET A 266 -7.90 9.01 0.14
CA MET A 266 -7.48 10.35 0.54
C MET A 266 -8.63 11.36 0.60
N GLU A 267 -9.68 11.18 -0.20
CA GLU A 267 -10.91 11.98 -0.10
C GLU A 267 -11.67 11.71 1.20
N GLN A 268 -11.67 10.46 1.66
CA GLN A 268 -12.44 10.01 2.83
C GLN A 268 -11.69 10.19 4.15
N TYR A 269 -10.35 10.12 4.11
CA TYR A 269 -9.47 10.18 5.29
C TYR A 269 -8.47 11.32 5.12
N PRO A 270 -8.75 12.54 5.61
CA PRO A 270 -7.87 13.71 5.44
C PRO A 270 -6.47 13.56 6.04
N GLU A 271 -6.33 12.76 7.09
CA GLU A 271 -5.06 12.46 7.77
C GLU A 271 -4.18 11.44 7.03
N TYR A 272 -4.71 10.78 5.98
CA TYR A 272 -4.00 9.75 5.25
C TYR A 272 -2.85 10.32 4.42
N VAL A 273 -1.66 9.75 4.61
CA VAL A 273 -0.43 9.98 3.84
C VAL A 273 0.00 8.70 3.14
N PHE A 274 0.37 8.81 1.87
CA PHE A 274 0.80 7.70 1.03
C PHE A 274 2.15 7.99 0.36
N MET A 275 2.93 6.96 0.10
CA MET A 275 4.23 7.02 -0.58
C MET A 275 4.27 6.01 -1.74
N SER A 276 4.88 6.41 -2.85
CA SER A 276 5.22 5.48 -3.95
C SER A 276 6.66 5.69 -4.41
N SER A 277 7.37 4.58 -4.61
CA SER A 277 8.82 4.50 -4.77
C SER A 277 9.33 4.63 -6.22
N GLN A 278 8.48 4.31 -7.21
CA GLN A 278 8.91 3.99 -8.58
C GLN A 278 8.45 5.05 -9.61
N PRO A 279 9.32 5.96 -10.07
CA PRO A 279 9.11 6.86 -11.21
C PRO A 279 8.47 6.20 -12.44
N GLN A 280 8.87 4.96 -12.75
CA GLN A 280 8.30 4.20 -13.86
C GLN A 280 6.77 4.06 -13.78
N LEU A 281 6.20 3.90 -12.58
CA LEU A 281 4.75 3.81 -12.39
C LEU A 281 4.06 5.16 -12.63
N TYR A 282 4.69 6.26 -12.18
CA TYR A 282 4.19 7.60 -12.46
C TYR A 282 4.17 7.90 -13.96
N GLN A 283 5.18 7.46 -14.70
CA GLN A 283 5.21 7.60 -16.15
C GLN A 283 4.07 6.82 -16.81
N PHE A 284 3.85 5.55 -16.41
CA PHE A 284 2.71 4.76 -16.90
C PHE A 284 1.37 5.42 -16.60
N LEU A 285 1.21 5.98 -15.40
CA LEU A 285 0.00 6.71 -15.01
C LEU A 285 -0.20 7.97 -15.85
N GLN A 286 0.87 8.74 -16.10
CA GLN A 286 0.82 9.94 -16.93
C GLN A 286 0.38 9.64 -18.36
N GLU A 287 0.86 8.53 -18.92
CA GLU A 287 0.55 8.09 -20.28
C GLU A 287 -0.88 7.55 -20.41
N ASP A 288 -1.32 6.69 -19.48
CA ASP A 288 -2.58 5.96 -19.61
C ASP A 288 -3.76 6.60 -18.87
N PHE A 289 -3.49 7.31 -17.76
CA PHE A 289 -4.50 7.88 -16.87
C PHE A 289 -4.15 9.33 -16.47
N PRO A 290 -4.06 10.27 -17.43
CA PRO A 290 -3.61 11.64 -17.17
C PRO A 290 -4.46 12.37 -16.12
N GLU A 291 -5.76 12.10 -16.03
CA GLU A 291 -6.63 12.66 -14.99
C GLU A 291 -6.26 12.20 -13.58
N LEU A 292 -5.84 10.94 -13.41
CA LEU A 292 -5.34 10.43 -12.12
C LEU A 292 -3.97 11.02 -11.80
N PHE A 293 -3.10 11.16 -12.81
CA PHE A 293 -1.80 11.80 -12.64
C PHE A 293 -1.93 13.25 -12.15
N ASP A 294 -2.89 14.01 -12.66
CA ASP A 294 -3.17 15.37 -12.20
C ASP A 294 -3.64 15.42 -10.75
N GLN A 295 -4.48 14.47 -10.34
CA GLN A 295 -4.90 14.33 -8.94
C GLN A 295 -3.72 13.97 -8.04
N VAL A 296 -2.84 13.05 -8.46
CA VAL A 296 -1.60 12.71 -7.73
C VAL A 296 -0.72 13.95 -7.58
N ARG A 297 -0.52 14.75 -8.64
CA ARG A 297 0.21 16.02 -8.55
C ARG A 297 -0.40 16.99 -7.54
N ALA A 298 -1.74 17.06 -7.46
CA ALA A 298 -2.41 17.87 -6.46
C ALA A 298 -2.11 17.36 -5.03
N ARG A 299 -2.21 16.05 -4.78
CA ARG A 299 -1.92 15.44 -3.47
C ARG A 299 -0.44 15.57 -3.06
N ILE A 300 0.48 15.57 -4.02
CA ILE A 300 1.90 15.85 -3.77
C ILE A 300 2.07 17.30 -3.29
N ARG A 301 1.44 18.28 -3.96
CA ARG A 301 1.49 19.71 -3.53
C ARG A 301 0.84 19.94 -2.18
N GLU A 302 -0.23 19.21 -1.87
CA GLU A 302 -0.87 19.21 -0.54
C GLU A 302 0.01 18.56 0.54
N GLY A 303 1.06 17.82 0.15
CA GLY A 303 1.95 17.13 1.07
C GLY A 303 1.39 15.80 1.60
N ARG A 304 0.34 15.25 0.98
CA ARG A 304 -0.31 13.99 1.39
C ARG A 304 0.14 12.78 0.58
N TRP A 305 0.81 13.03 -0.54
CA TRP A 305 1.47 12.02 -1.35
C TRP A 305 2.97 12.30 -1.36
N GLU A 306 3.79 11.34 -0.96
CA GLU A 306 5.25 11.41 -0.92
C GLU A 306 5.85 10.68 -2.14
N PRO A 307 6.36 11.43 -3.15
CA PRO A 307 7.14 10.84 -4.23
C PRO A 307 8.60 10.67 -3.76
N GLU A 308 8.93 9.49 -3.26
CA GLU A 308 10.26 9.18 -2.71
C GLU A 308 10.82 7.88 -3.33
N GLY A 309 12.03 7.43 -2.99
CA GLY A 309 12.60 6.15 -3.42
C GLY A 309 13.85 6.26 -4.30
N ALA A 310 14.11 7.45 -4.85
CA ALA A 310 15.30 7.88 -5.61
C ALA A 310 15.65 7.13 -6.90
N MET A 311 15.53 5.80 -6.96
CA MET A 311 15.78 5.01 -8.16
C MET A 311 14.62 5.09 -9.15
N TRP A 312 14.88 4.89 -10.44
CA TRP A 312 13.86 4.86 -11.51
C TRP A 312 12.82 3.76 -11.28
N LEU A 313 13.29 2.62 -10.77
CA LEU A 313 12.47 1.55 -10.19
C LEU A 313 13.27 0.80 -9.12
N GLU A 314 12.63 -0.16 -8.44
CA GLU A 314 13.27 -0.98 -7.42
C GLU A 314 14.16 -2.06 -8.05
N ALA A 315 15.37 -1.67 -8.46
CA ALA A 315 16.28 -2.50 -9.26
C ALA A 315 17.03 -3.56 -8.44
N ASP A 316 17.38 -4.69 -9.07
CA ASP A 316 18.34 -5.64 -8.49
C ASP A 316 19.70 -4.96 -8.25
N CYS A 317 20.31 -5.24 -7.11
CA CYS A 317 21.53 -4.58 -6.65
C CYS A 317 22.79 -5.44 -6.73
N ASN A 318 22.71 -6.65 -7.32
CA ASN A 318 23.83 -7.59 -7.42
C ASN A 318 24.29 -7.79 -8.86
N LEU A 319 23.35 -8.02 -9.79
CA LEU A 319 23.63 -8.31 -11.20
C LEU A 319 23.81 -7.04 -12.03
N THR A 320 23.12 -5.97 -11.62
CA THR A 320 23.17 -4.64 -12.22
C THR A 320 24.57 -4.03 -12.09
N SER A 321 25.11 -3.47 -13.17
CA SER A 321 26.41 -2.79 -13.11
C SER A 321 26.39 -1.55 -12.22
N GLY A 322 27.56 -1.12 -11.74
CA GLY A 322 27.68 0.14 -10.99
C GLY A 322 27.18 1.36 -11.77
N GLU A 323 27.45 1.43 -13.08
CA GLU A 323 26.93 2.51 -13.94
C GLU A 323 25.40 2.43 -14.03
N SER A 324 24.83 1.25 -14.20
CA SER A 324 23.38 1.08 -14.20
C SER A 324 22.75 1.52 -12.87
N LEU A 325 23.35 1.22 -11.72
CA LEU A 325 22.88 1.70 -10.41
C LEU A 325 22.95 3.24 -10.30
N VAL A 326 24.01 3.85 -10.84
CA VAL A 326 24.11 5.32 -10.96
C VAL A 326 22.97 5.86 -11.84
N ARG A 327 22.68 5.20 -12.97
CA ARG A 327 21.60 5.58 -13.89
C ARG A 327 20.21 5.38 -13.29
N GLN A 328 19.99 4.33 -12.49
CA GLN A 328 18.74 4.16 -11.74
C GLN A 328 18.47 5.40 -10.87
N ILE A 329 19.43 5.84 -10.06
CA ILE A 329 19.26 7.02 -9.20
C ILE A 329 19.19 8.31 -10.04
N LEU A 330 20.01 8.45 -11.08
CA LEU A 330 20.01 9.65 -11.92
C LEU A 330 18.68 9.86 -12.63
N HIS A 331 18.13 8.81 -13.25
CA HIS A 331 16.84 8.88 -13.94
C HIS A 331 15.70 9.10 -12.94
N GLY A 332 15.69 8.38 -11.81
CA GLY A 332 14.62 8.52 -10.84
C GLY A 332 14.56 9.89 -10.18
N THR A 333 15.70 10.38 -9.67
CA THR A 333 15.78 11.72 -9.06
C THR A 333 15.53 12.85 -10.06
N ARG A 334 15.97 12.68 -11.32
CA ARG A 334 15.66 13.65 -12.39
C ARG A 334 14.16 13.71 -12.64
N TYR A 335 13.51 12.57 -12.79
CA TYR A 335 12.07 12.50 -13.04
C TYR A 335 11.28 13.19 -11.92
N PHE A 336 11.55 12.86 -10.66
CA PHE A 336 10.87 13.50 -9.53
C PHE A 336 11.12 15.00 -9.42
N ARG A 337 12.34 15.45 -9.73
CA ARG A 337 12.66 16.89 -9.79
C ARG A 337 11.91 17.60 -10.91
N GLU A 338 11.88 17.03 -12.12
CA GLU A 338 11.24 17.65 -13.29
C GLU A 338 9.71 17.64 -13.18
N GLN A 339 9.12 16.55 -12.73
CA GLN A 339 7.66 16.42 -12.65
C GLN A 339 7.06 17.10 -11.42
N PHE A 340 7.75 17.04 -10.28
CA PHE A 340 7.18 17.44 -8.99
C PHE A 340 8.02 18.46 -8.21
N GLY A 341 9.24 18.78 -8.65
CA GLY A 341 10.13 19.69 -7.93
C GLY A 341 10.67 19.10 -6.62
N VAL A 342 10.69 17.77 -6.49
CA VAL A 342 11.08 17.06 -5.26
C VAL A 342 12.53 16.58 -5.36
N GLU A 343 13.27 16.70 -4.25
CA GLU A 343 14.57 16.08 -4.07
C GLU A 343 14.46 14.86 -3.16
N ASN A 344 14.76 13.68 -3.71
CA ASN A 344 14.76 12.42 -3.00
C ASN A 344 15.95 12.29 -2.04
N LYS A 345 15.71 11.79 -0.84
CA LYS A 345 16.73 11.56 0.20
C LYS A 345 16.79 10.11 0.68
N ILE A 346 15.88 9.25 0.23
CA ILE A 346 15.81 7.83 0.59
C ILE A 346 15.90 6.96 -0.66
N VAL A 347 16.83 5.99 -0.69
CA VAL A 347 16.69 4.81 -1.58
C VAL A 347 15.78 3.81 -0.86
N TRP A 348 14.63 3.51 -1.47
CA TRP A 348 13.59 2.64 -0.91
C TRP A 348 13.55 1.32 -1.70
N LEU A 349 14.11 0.25 -1.13
CA LEU A 349 14.20 -1.07 -1.76
C LEU A 349 13.70 -2.16 -0.81
N PRO A 350 12.37 -2.27 -0.60
CA PRO A 350 11.79 -3.25 0.31
C PRO A 350 12.06 -4.70 -0.09
N ASP A 351 12.02 -5.03 -1.39
CA ASP A 351 11.98 -6.42 -1.88
C ASP A 351 13.21 -6.93 -2.64
N VAL A 352 14.30 -6.17 -2.69
CA VAL A 352 15.49 -6.55 -3.46
C VAL A 352 16.31 -7.66 -2.76
N PHE A 353 16.84 -8.60 -3.55
CA PHE A 353 17.48 -9.84 -3.08
C PHE A 353 18.98 -9.68 -2.75
N GLY A 354 19.30 -8.74 -1.85
CA GLY A 354 20.66 -8.46 -1.36
C GLY A 354 21.25 -7.18 -1.95
N TYR A 355 22.28 -6.61 -1.28
CA TYR A 355 22.78 -5.28 -1.62
C TYR A 355 24.31 -5.20 -1.65
N SER A 356 24.83 -4.79 -2.82
CA SER A 356 26.26 -4.57 -3.04
C SER A 356 26.87 -3.53 -2.10
N ALA A 357 28.08 -3.82 -1.62
CA ALA A 357 28.87 -2.93 -0.78
C ALA A 357 29.35 -1.62 -1.46
N ALA A 358 29.07 -1.45 -2.76
CA ALA A 358 29.33 -0.20 -3.48
C ALA A 358 28.18 0.82 -3.35
N LEU A 359 26.97 0.38 -2.97
CA LEU A 359 25.80 1.25 -2.89
C LEU A 359 25.97 2.45 -1.94
N PRO A 360 26.57 2.32 -0.74
CA PRO A 360 26.78 3.48 0.13
C PRO A 360 27.53 4.62 -0.55
N GLN A 361 28.55 4.29 -1.35
CA GLN A 361 29.30 5.28 -2.14
C GLN A 361 28.44 5.91 -3.22
N ILE A 362 27.74 5.10 -4.02
CA ILE A 362 26.89 5.57 -5.11
C ILE A 362 25.80 6.50 -4.58
N MET A 363 25.11 6.11 -3.51
CA MET A 363 24.07 6.90 -2.86
C MET A 363 24.62 8.24 -2.34
N LYS A 364 25.77 8.22 -1.66
CA LYS A 364 26.40 9.42 -1.12
C LYS A 364 26.79 10.40 -2.22
N LEU A 365 27.36 9.92 -3.32
CA LEU A 365 27.72 10.73 -4.49
C LEU A 365 26.49 11.32 -5.19
N ALA A 366 25.36 10.60 -5.18
CA ALA A 366 24.08 11.08 -5.70
C ALA A 366 23.34 12.05 -4.74
N GLY A 367 23.87 12.30 -3.54
CA GLY A 367 23.24 13.16 -2.53
C GLY A 367 22.06 12.52 -1.80
N VAL A 368 21.91 11.20 -1.89
CA VAL A 368 20.93 10.42 -1.13
C VAL A 368 21.50 10.10 0.25
N LYS A 369 20.71 10.30 1.31
CA LYS A 369 21.18 10.24 2.69
C LYS A 369 20.85 8.94 3.41
N TYR A 370 19.73 8.32 3.04
CA TYR A 370 19.12 7.25 3.80
C TYR A 370 18.84 6.03 2.92
N PHE A 371 18.89 4.85 3.54
CA PHE A 371 18.55 3.58 2.90
C PHE A 371 17.47 2.85 3.70
N MET A 372 16.46 2.33 3.00
CA MET A 372 15.40 1.50 3.58
C MET A 372 15.33 0.15 2.85
N THR A 373 15.29 -0.95 3.61
CA THR A 373 14.94 -2.28 3.06
C THR A 373 14.20 -3.17 4.06
N THR A 374 13.64 -4.29 3.59
CA THR A 374 13.02 -5.33 4.42
C THR A 374 13.66 -6.71 4.20
N LYS A 375 14.01 -7.08 2.96
CA LYS A 375 14.32 -8.47 2.59
C LYS A 375 15.48 -9.13 3.35
N ILE A 376 16.45 -8.35 3.84
CA ILE A 376 17.58 -8.86 4.65
C ILE A 376 17.10 -9.55 5.94
N ASN A 377 15.96 -9.16 6.47
CA ASN A 377 15.35 -9.80 7.64
C ASN A 377 14.88 -11.25 7.37
N TRP A 378 14.94 -11.72 6.12
CA TRP A 378 14.59 -13.08 5.73
C TRP A 378 15.82 -14.02 5.65
N ASN A 379 16.98 -13.58 6.13
CA ASN A 379 18.18 -14.44 6.22
C ASN A 379 17.88 -15.74 7.00
N GLN A 380 18.39 -16.85 6.47
CA GLN A 380 18.06 -18.19 6.95
C GLN A 380 18.79 -18.55 8.25
N TYR A 381 20.03 -18.07 8.40
CA TYR A 381 20.96 -18.44 9.45
C TYR A 381 21.46 -17.23 10.24
N ASN A 382 21.89 -16.16 9.55
CA ASN A 382 22.55 -15.03 10.21
C ASN A 382 21.69 -13.75 10.14
N PRO A 383 21.00 -13.38 11.24
CA PRO A 383 20.34 -12.08 11.32
C PRO A 383 21.38 -10.97 11.46
N ILE A 384 21.11 -9.81 10.83
CA ILE A 384 21.86 -8.59 11.11
C ILE A 384 21.54 -8.15 12.55
N PRO A 385 22.56 -7.83 13.38
CA PRO A 385 22.36 -7.55 14.81
C PRO A 385 21.79 -6.15 15.08
N ALA A 386 21.19 -5.50 14.09
CA ALA A 386 20.65 -4.14 14.14
C ALA A 386 19.54 -4.00 13.11
N ASP A 387 18.56 -3.15 13.40
CA ASP A 387 17.58 -2.68 12.42
C ASP A 387 17.85 -1.21 12.03
N SER A 388 18.61 -0.45 12.84
CA SER A 388 19.08 0.91 12.54
C SER A 388 20.59 1.00 12.70
N PHE A 389 21.33 1.30 11.63
CA PHE A 389 22.80 1.29 11.64
C PHE A 389 23.42 2.15 10.54
N LEU A 390 24.71 2.47 10.69
CA LEU A 390 25.52 3.04 9.61
C LEU A 390 26.03 1.92 8.71
N TRP A 391 25.55 1.89 7.47
CA TRP A 391 26.05 0.99 6.45
C TRP A 391 27.27 1.61 5.76
N GLU A 392 28.43 0.99 5.94
CA GLU A 392 29.71 1.43 5.37
C GLU A 392 30.08 0.57 4.15
N GLY A 393 30.27 1.24 3.02
CA GLY A 393 30.73 0.62 1.77
C GLY A 393 32.22 0.29 1.79
N ILE A 394 32.68 -0.41 0.75
CA ILE A 394 34.11 -0.83 0.64
C ILE A 394 35.11 0.34 0.61
N ASP A 395 34.66 1.54 0.28
CA ASP A 395 35.47 2.76 0.23
C ASP A 395 35.43 3.57 1.55
N GLY A 396 34.64 3.14 2.53
CA GLY A 396 34.41 3.87 3.78
C GLY A 396 33.28 4.89 3.72
N SER A 397 32.58 5.05 2.60
CA SER A 397 31.36 5.86 2.55
C SER A 397 30.26 5.23 3.39
N GLN A 398 29.52 6.05 4.14
CA GLN A 398 28.49 5.60 5.08
C GLN A 398 27.13 6.19 4.74
N ILE A 399 26.09 5.37 4.88
CA ILE A 399 24.67 5.73 4.73
C ILE A 399 23.90 5.23 5.95
N LEU A 400 23.06 6.08 6.54
CA LEU A 400 22.16 5.65 7.62
C LEU A 400 21.07 4.74 7.03
N THR A 401 20.98 3.54 7.57
CA THR A 401 20.12 2.48 7.07
C THR A 401 19.11 2.07 8.14
N HIS A 402 17.85 1.88 7.73
CA HIS A 402 16.81 1.33 8.58
C HIS A 402 16.11 0.15 7.91
N PHE A 403 15.87 -0.91 8.67
CA PHE A 403 15.08 -2.07 8.25
C PHE A 403 13.66 -2.00 8.81
N ILE A 404 12.66 -2.22 7.96
CA ILE A 404 11.27 -2.34 8.43
C ILE A 404 11.16 -3.56 9.34
N THR A 405 10.56 -3.36 10.52
CA THR A 405 10.41 -4.39 11.55
C THR A 405 8.99 -4.92 11.67
N THR A 406 8.03 -4.37 10.93
CA THR A 406 6.62 -4.79 10.94
C THR A 406 6.49 -6.29 10.74
N THR A 407 5.80 -6.95 11.65
CA THR A 407 5.58 -8.40 11.60
C THR A 407 4.31 -8.72 10.81
N SER A 408 4.30 -9.80 10.04
CA SER A 408 3.10 -10.28 9.35
C SER A 408 2.34 -11.29 10.21
N GLU A 409 1.00 -11.33 10.09
CA GLU A 409 0.15 -12.31 10.75
C GLU A 409 0.22 -13.71 10.11
N HIS A 410 0.56 -13.78 8.82
CA HIS A 410 0.52 -15.01 8.02
C HIS A 410 1.85 -15.75 7.97
N TYR A 411 2.95 -15.10 8.35
CA TYR A 411 4.27 -15.71 8.36
C TYR A 411 4.57 -16.26 9.74
N ASN A 412 4.95 -17.53 9.77
CA ASN A 412 5.38 -18.23 10.97
C ASN A 412 6.50 -17.40 11.63
N PRO A 413 6.31 -16.86 12.85
CA PRO A 413 7.24 -15.89 13.42
C PRO A 413 8.52 -16.62 13.81
N THR A 414 9.49 -16.65 12.90
CA THR A 414 10.87 -16.57 13.36
C THR A 414 11.04 -15.19 14.00
N PRO A 415 11.88 -15.03 15.03
CA PRO A 415 12.05 -13.75 15.73
C PRO A 415 12.57 -12.61 14.82
N HIS A 416 12.95 -12.92 13.57
CA HIS A 416 13.61 -11.99 12.66
C HIS A 416 12.83 -11.64 11.40
N PHE A 417 11.75 -12.35 11.06
CA PHE A 417 11.01 -12.04 9.84
C PHE A 417 10.23 -10.71 9.94
N SER A 418 10.20 -9.94 8.85
CA SER A 418 9.40 -8.72 8.71
C SER A 418 8.78 -8.59 7.32
N THR A 419 7.80 -7.71 7.18
CA THR A 419 7.08 -7.43 5.92
C THR A 419 7.03 -5.94 5.62
N TYR A 420 7.09 -5.59 4.34
CA TYR A 420 6.81 -4.23 3.82
C TYR A 420 5.36 -4.07 3.34
N ASN A 421 4.61 -5.17 3.26
CA ASN A 421 3.16 -5.20 3.07
C ASN A 421 2.49 -5.36 4.43
N GLY A 422 2.72 -4.40 5.33
CA GLY A 422 2.17 -4.43 6.68
C GLY A 422 0.65 -4.27 6.69
N ILE A 423 -0.01 -4.98 7.59
CA ILE A 423 -1.41 -4.71 7.93
C ILE A 423 -1.41 -3.74 9.11
N LEU A 424 -2.04 -2.57 8.95
CA LEU A 424 -2.06 -1.54 10.00
C LEU A 424 -3.07 -1.89 11.09
N GLU A 425 -2.73 -2.88 11.90
CA GLU A 425 -3.52 -3.36 13.03
C GLU A 425 -2.67 -3.41 14.32
N PRO A 426 -3.30 -3.45 15.51
CA PRO A 426 -2.59 -3.48 16.78
C PRO A 426 -1.50 -4.55 16.89
N ARG A 427 -1.80 -5.78 16.45
CA ARG A 427 -0.88 -6.91 16.60
C ARG A 427 0.40 -6.71 15.75
N PRO A 428 0.33 -6.45 14.43
CA PRO A 428 1.52 -6.11 13.62
C PRO A 428 2.32 -4.91 14.15
N VAL A 429 1.65 -3.84 14.59
CA VAL A 429 2.30 -2.62 15.10
C VAL A 429 3.06 -2.90 16.41
N MET A 430 2.39 -3.55 17.37
CA MET A 430 3.01 -3.96 18.63
C MET A 430 4.13 -4.99 18.39
N GLY A 431 3.94 -5.89 17.42
CA GLY A 431 4.94 -6.87 17.00
C GLY A 431 6.19 -6.22 16.44
N GLY A 432 6.05 -5.22 15.56
CA GLY A 432 7.17 -4.45 15.01
C GLY A 432 7.99 -3.75 16.09
N TRP A 433 7.32 -3.09 17.05
CA TRP A 433 8.02 -2.53 18.21
C TRP A 433 8.70 -3.60 19.05
N LYS A 434 8.00 -4.70 19.41
CA LYS A 434 8.60 -5.80 20.19
C LYS A 434 9.85 -6.35 19.49
N ARG A 435 9.82 -6.49 18.16
CA ARG A 435 10.92 -6.98 17.32
C ARG A 435 12.11 -6.03 17.23
N TYR A 436 11.88 -4.72 17.17
CA TYR A 436 12.92 -3.71 16.91
C TYR A 436 14.13 -3.82 17.87
N GLN A 437 15.33 -3.94 17.33
CA GLN A 437 16.53 -4.25 18.11
C GLN A 437 17.16 -3.04 18.80
N ASP A 438 17.00 -1.84 18.23
CA ASP A 438 17.77 -0.65 18.63
C ASP A 438 16.94 0.35 19.46
N LYS A 439 16.04 -0.16 20.32
CA LYS A 439 15.16 0.64 21.21
C LYS A 439 15.91 1.60 22.14
N GLN A 440 17.17 1.29 22.45
CA GLN A 440 17.99 2.09 23.37
C GLN A 440 18.49 3.41 22.77
N ILE A 441 18.39 3.59 21.45
CA ILE A 441 18.87 4.79 20.75
C ILE A 441 17.76 5.55 20.01
N HIS A 442 16.59 4.95 19.83
CA HIS A 442 15.48 5.56 19.10
C HIS A 442 14.16 4.92 19.50
N ASN A 443 13.09 5.72 19.62
CA ASN A 443 11.78 5.28 20.13
C ASN A 443 10.70 5.18 19.04
N GLU A 444 11.08 5.20 17.76
CA GLU A 444 10.13 5.02 16.66
C GLU A 444 10.47 3.80 15.81
N VAL A 445 9.44 3.21 15.19
CA VAL A 445 9.57 2.19 14.15
C VAL A 445 8.82 2.64 12.91
N LEU A 446 9.36 2.33 11.74
CA LEU A 446 8.70 2.56 10.47
C LEU A 446 7.79 1.38 10.12
N VAL A 447 6.54 1.68 9.75
CA VAL A 447 5.53 0.73 9.30
C VAL A 447 5.11 1.09 7.89
N SER A 448 5.57 0.32 6.91
CA SER A 448 5.01 0.35 5.56
C SER A 448 3.75 -0.51 5.56
N TYR A 449 2.58 0.09 5.31
CA TYR A 449 1.32 -0.63 5.34
C TYR A 449 0.55 -0.54 4.02
N GLY A 450 -0.20 -1.61 3.72
CA GLY A 450 -0.96 -1.77 2.50
C GLY A 450 -0.69 -3.11 1.83
N TYR A 451 -1.62 -3.51 0.96
CA TYR A 451 -1.41 -4.65 0.09
C TYR A 451 -0.46 -4.26 -1.06
N GLY A 452 0.48 -5.15 -1.38
CA GLY A 452 1.48 -4.94 -2.41
C GLY A 452 1.76 -6.22 -3.20
N ASP A 453 2.97 -6.30 -3.76
CA ASP A 453 3.48 -7.26 -4.76
C ASP A 453 2.74 -7.13 -6.10
N GLY A 454 1.42 -6.92 -6.10
CA GLY A 454 0.60 -6.72 -7.30
C GLY A 454 -0.30 -5.49 -7.29
N GLY A 455 -0.02 -4.50 -6.43
CA GLY A 455 -0.86 -3.31 -6.23
C GLY A 455 -1.90 -3.46 -5.11
N GLY A 456 -2.95 -2.64 -5.16
CA GLY A 456 -4.03 -2.59 -4.16
C GLY A 456 -3.85 -1.44 -3.18
N GLY A 457 -2.80 -1.51 -2.36
CA GLY A 457 -2.46 -0.48 -1.37
C GLY A 457 -3.25 -0.59 -0.06
N PRO A 458 -3.25 0.47 0.75
CA PRO A 458 -3.98 0.49 2.02
C PRO A 458 -5.48 0.35 1.88
N THR A 459 -6.11 -0.33 2.84
CA THR A 459 -7.58 -0.43 2.91
C THR A 459 -8.18 0.57 3.88
N GLU A 460 -9.50 0.73 3.79
CA GLU A 460 -10.27 1.48 4.77
C GLU A 460 -10.10 0.96 6.21
N GLU A 461 -10.12 -0.36 6.40
CA GLU A 461 -9.94 -1.00 7.71
C GLU A 461 -8.59 -0.63 8.34
N MET A 462 -7.51 -0.59 7.55
CA MET A 462 -6.20 -0.14 8.00
C MET A 462 -6.23 1.32 8.49
N LEU A 463 -6.90 2.22 7.75
CA LEU A 463 -7.00 3.63 8.12
C LEU A 463 -7.84 3.84 9.38
N GLU A 464 -8.95 3.12 9.51
CA GLU A 464 -9.81 3.17 10.71
C GLU A 464 -9.05 2.68 11.96
N ASN A 465 -8.27 1.61 11.83
CA ASN A 465 -7.36 1.12 12.86
C ASN A 465 -6.29 2.15 13.22
N GLY A 466 -5.59 2.69 12.21
CA GLY A 466 -4.56 3.72 12.38
C GLY A 466 -5.07 4.94 13.14
N LYS A 467 -6.27 5.43 12.80
CA LYS A 467 -6.93 6.56 13.47
C LYS A 467 -7.16 6.32 14.96
N ARG A 468 -7.57 5.11 15.36
CA ARG A 468 -7.76 4.77 16.78
C ARG A 468 -6.43 4.61 17.50
N MET A 469 -5.46 3.92 16.88
CA MET A 469 -4.13 3.76 17.46
C MET A 469 -3.37 5.09 17.59
N ALA A 470 -3.64 6.06 16.71
CA ALA A 470 -3.07 7.41 16.79
C ALA A 470 -3.50 8.20 18.03
N ARG A 471 -4.58 7.78 18.69
CA ARG A 471 -4.99 8.33 19.98
C ARG A 471 -4.11 7.90 21.16
N GLY A 472 -3.15 7.00 20.93
CA GLY A 472 -2.21 6.53 21.95
C GLY A 472 -2.87 5.58 22.94
N ILE A 473 -3.41 4.48 22.42
CA ILE A 473 -4.02 3.42 23.25
C ILE A 473 -2.94 2.81 24.15
N PRO A 474 -3.13 2.76 25.48
CA PRO A 474 -2.13 2.26 26.41
C PRO A 474 -1.62 0.85 26.09
N GLY A 475 -0.29 0.69 26.10
CA GLY A 475 0.38 -0.57 25.78
C GLY A 475 0.64 -0.80 24.28
N CYS A 476 0.14 0.06 23.40
CA CYS A 476 0.44 0.07 21.97
C CYS A 476 1.32 1.28 21.60
N PRO A 477 2.31 1.15 20.70
CA PRO A 477 2.96 2.31 20.10
C PRO A 477 1.93 3.29 19.52
N GLN A 478 2.10 4.59 19.76
CA GLN A 478 1.22 5.58 19.15
C GLN A 478 1.48 5.64 17.64
N VAL A 479 0.47 5.29 16.86
CA VAL A 479 0.57 5.34 15.39
C VAL A 479 0.56 6.78 14.92
N VAL A 480 1.45 7.12 14.00
CA VAL A 480 1.46 8.42 13.33
C VAL A 480 1.46 8.19 11.83
N LEU A 481 0.37 8.58 11.18
CA LEU A 481 0.23 8.57 9.72
C LEU A 481 1.06 9.73 9.17
N ASP A 482 2.23 9.44 8.60
CA ASP A 482 3.17 10.46 8.14
C ASP A 482 4.02 9.94 6.98
N LYS A 483 4.91 10.79 6.50
CA LYS A 483 5.93 10.52 5.48
C LYS A 483 7.10 9.70 6.05
N ALA A 484 7.82 9.03 5.16
CA ALA A 484 9.04 8.31 5.52
C ALA A 484 10.19 9.26 5.87
N LEU A 485 10.34 10.39 5.17
CA LEU A 485 11.47 11.30 5.37
C LEU A 485 11.58 11.86 6.81
N PRO A 486 10.52 12.38 7.45
CA PRO A 486 10.59 12.85 8.83
C PRO A 486 11.04 11.78 9.84
N PHE A 487 10.68 10.50 9.61
CA PHE A 487 11.17 9.39 10.42
C PHE A 487 12.69 9.25 10.33
N PHE A 488 13.26 9.27 9.11
CA PHE A 488 14.71 9.17 8.92
C PHE A 488 15.47 10.38 9.46
N GLU A 489 14.94 11.59 9.28
CA GLU A 489 15.55 12.80 9.85
C GLU A 489 15.57 12.77 11.38
N LYS A 490 14.50 12.24 11.99
CA LYS A 490 14.46 12.04 13.44
C LYS A 490 15.42 10.93 13.88
N LEU A 491 15.49 9.81 13.16
CA LEU A 491 16.44 8.73 13.45
C LEU A 491 17.89 9.25 13.37
N GLU A 492 18.24 10.04 12.36
CA GLU A 492 19.55 10.69 12.25
C GLU A 492 19.81 11.60 13.46
N ALA A 493 18.85 12.45 13.82
CA ALA A 493 18.98 13.37 14.95
C ALA A 493 19.15 12.65 16.30
N ASP A 494 18.40 11.58 16.53
CA ASP A 494 18.43 10.79 17.77
C ASP A 494 19.74 9.96 17.88
N THR A 495 20.35 9.58 16.75
CA THR A 495 21.47 8.62 16.74
C THR A 495 22.84 9.22 16.40
N LYS A 496 22.93 10.45 15.88
CA LYS A 496 24.17 11.08 15.39
C LYS A 496 25.37 11.01 16.34
N ASP A 497 25.14 11.18 17.64
CA ASP A 497 26.17 11.22 18.69
C ASP A 497 26.15 9.95 19.57
N SER A 498 25.33 8.97 19.21
CA SER A 498 25.13 7.77 20.01
C SER A 498 26.30 6.78 19.82
N PRO A 499 27.03 6.41 20.89
CA PRO A 499 28.06 5.38 20.80
C PRO A 499 27.48 3.98 20.54
N TRP A 500 26.16 3.84 20.61
CA TRP A 500 25.44 2.59 20.42
C TRP A 500 24.91 2.39 19.00
N LEU A 501 25.04 3.40 18.12
CA LEU A 501 24.70 3.23 16.70
C LEU A 501 25.71 2.29 16.06
N LYS A 502 25.24 1.09 15.70
CA LYS A 502 26.09 0.06 15.12
C LYS A 502 26.53 0.45 13.70
N LYS A 503 27.62 -0.18 13.27
CA LYS A 503 28.14 -0.06 11.91
C LYS A 503 28.19 -1.44 11.26
N TRP A 504 27.69 -1.53 10.02
CA TRP A 504 27.84 -2.72 9.18
C TRP A 504 28.76 -2.39 8.00
N VAL A 505 29.88 -3.13 7.87
CA VAL A 505 30.88 -2.89 6.83
C VAL A 505 30.77 -3.95 5.75
N GLY A 506 30.62 -3.53 4.49
CA GLY A 506 30.57 -4.42 3.34
C GLY A 506 29.16 -4.70 2.84
N GLU A 507 28.97 -5.90 2.30
CA GLU A 507 27.72 -6.30 1.63
C GLU A 507 26.60 -6.56 2.65
N LEU A 508 25.37 -6.17 2.33
CA LEU A 508 24.19 -6.72 3.00
C LEU A 508 23.79 -8.01 2.28
N TYR A 509 24.51 -9.08 2.60
CA TYR A 509 24.35 -10.38 1.97
C TYR A 509 23.00 -11.01 2.33
N PHE A 510 22.27 -11.45 1.30
CA PHE A 510 20.99 -12.11 1.45
C PHE A 510 21.14 -13.63 1.26
N GLU A 511 20.84 -14.40 2.31
CA GLU A 511 21.13 -15.84 2.36
C GLU A 511 20.12 -16.70 1.58
N TYR A 512 18.99 -16.11 1.19
CA TYR A 512 17.92 -16.73 0.43
C TYR A 512 18.01 -16.39 -1.06
N HIS A 513 17.14 -16.99 -1.87
CA HIS A 513 16.99 -16.69 -3.32
C HIS A 513 18.26 -16.79 -4.20
N ARG A 514 19.38 -17.36 -3.75
CA ARG A 514 20.66 -17.47 -4.51
C ARG A 514 20.57 -18.05 -5.92
N GLY A 515 19.50 -18.80 -6.23
CA GLY A 515 19.23 -19.29 -7.59
C GLY A 515 19.01 -18.16 -8.61
N THR A 516 18.57 -16.98 -8.17
CA THR A 516 18.30 -15.80 -9.03
C THR A 516 19.55 -15.33 -9.75
N TYR A 517 20.75 -15.58 -9.24
CA TYR A 517 22.01 -15.19 -9.90
C TYR A 517 22.29 -15.98 -11.19
N THR A 518 21.70 -17.18 -11.34
CA THR A 518 21.98 -18.08 -12.48
C THR A 518 20.76 -18.37 -13.35
N SER A 519 19.55 -18.32 -12.79
CA SER A 519 18.30 -18.46 -13.55
C SER A 519 18.20 -17.37 -14.64
N MET A 520 17.42 -17.61 -15.69
CA MET A 520 17.20 -16.64 -16.78
C MET A 520 18.51 -16.11 -17.41
N GLY A 521 19.53 -16.97 -17.55
CA GLY A 521 20.87 -16.57 -18.04
C GLY A 521 20.88 -15.85 -19.39
N ARG A 522 19.90 -16.12 -20.25
CA ARG A 522 19.69 -15.37 -21.50
C ARG A 522 19.44 -13.88 -21.23
N ASN A 523 18.53 -13.55 -20.32
CA ASN A 523 18.18 -12.17 -19.98
C ASN A 523 19.38 -11.46 -19.37
N LYS A 524 20.07 -12.10 -18.41
CA LYS A 524 21.28 -11.58 -17.77
C LYS A 524 22.40 -11.27 -18.78
N ARG A 525 22.61 -12.16 -19.77
CA ARG A 525 23.57 -11.93 -20.85
C ARG A 525 23.19 -10.72 -21.68
N TYR A 526 21.91 -10.54 -22.00
CA TYR A 526 21.46 -9.38 -22.76
C TYR A 526 21.52 -8.09 -21.95
N ASN A 527 21.18 -8.10 -20.65
CA ASN A 527 21.41 -6.95 -19.77
C ASN A 527 22.89 -6.52 -19.83
N ARG A 528 23.83 -7.44 -19.59
CA ARG A 528 25.26 -7.13 -19.62
C ARG A 528 25.73 -6.59 -20.99
N LYS A 529 25.21 -7.16 -22.08
CA LYS A 529 25.52 -6.66 -23.43
C LYS A 529 24.97 -5.25 -23.65
N SER A 530 23.75 -4.98 -23.22
CA SER A 530 23.14 -3.66 -23.35
C SER A 530 23.88 -2.61 -22.52
N GLU A 531 24.30 -2.93 -21.30
CA GLU A 531 25.14 -2.05 -20.48
C GLU A 531 26.45 -1.69 -21.17
N LEU A 532 27.16 -2.67 -21.74
CA LEU A 532 28.41 -2.44 -22.47
C LEU A 532 28.19 -1.63 -23.75
N LEU A 533 27.14 -1.94 -24.51
CA LEU A 533 26.81 -1.21 -25.74
C LEU A 533 26.43 0.24 -25.45
N LEU A 534 25.67 0.49 -24.38
CA LEU A 534 25.33 1.85 -23.97
C LEU A 534 26.58 2.64 -23.56
N HIS A 535 27.45 2.03 -22.75
CA HIS A 535 28.74 2.63 -22.42
C HIS A 535 29.54 3.04 -23.68
N ASP A 536 29.65 2.13 -24.66
CA ASP A 536 30.38 2.38 -25.89
C ASP A 536 29.70 3.46 -26.75
N VAL A 537 28.38 3.44 -26.86
CA VAL A 537 27.59 4.45 -27.61
C VAL A 537 27.75 5.83 -27.00
N GLU A 538 27.63 5.98 -25.68
CA GLU A 538 27.79 7.28 -25.01
C GLU A 538 29.23 7.81 -25.18
N THR A 539 30.22 6.93 -24.98
CA THR A 539 31.65 7.28 -25.13
C THR A 539 31.97 7.75 -26.55
N LEU A 540 31.58 6.96 -27.56
CA LEU A 540 31.84 7.28 -28.96
C LEU A 540 31.06 8.51 -29.42
N SER A 541 29.81 8.69 -28.95
CA SER A 541 28.99 9.86 -29.28
C SER A 541 29.58 11.14 -28.67
N ALA A 542 30.05 11.08 -27.43
CA ALA A 542 30.73 12.22 -26.80
C ALA A 542 32.04 12.57 -27.53
N ALA A 543 32.85 11.57 -27.91
CA ALA A 543 34.07 11.78 -28.68
C ALA A 543 33.77 12.37 -30.07
N ALA A 544 32.75 11.86 -30.76
CA ALA A 544 32.31 12.39 -32.07
C ALA A 544 31.84 13.84 -31.96
N GLY A 545 31.15 14.21 -30.88
CA GLY A 545 30.79 15.60 -30.63
C GLY A 545 31.99 16.52 -30.42
N LEU A 546 32.97 16.08 -29.63
CA LEU A 546 34.17 16.86 -29.36
C LEU A 546 35.10 17.00 -30.59
N TRP A 547 35.22 15.97 -31.44
CA TRP A 547 36.20 15.96 -32.53
C TRP A 547 35.63 16.31 -33.91
N ALA A 548 34.36 15.98 -34.14
CA ALA A 548 33.72 16.14 -35.45
C ALA A 548 32.46 17.04 -35.41
N GLY A 549 32.11 17.58 -34.24
CA GLY A 549 30.95 18.47 -34.08
C GLY A 549 29.60 17.77 -34.27
N HIS A 550 29.55 16.45 -34.17
CA HIS A 550 28.28 15.70 -34.22
C HIS A 550 27.46 15.90 -32.94
N ALA A 551 26.16 16.15 -33.07
CA ALA A 551 25.28 16.27 -31.91
C ALA A 551 25.19 14.93 -31.15
N TYR A 552 25.21 15.00 -29.82
CA TYR A 552 24.98 13.84 -28.96
C TYR A 552 23.52 13.35 -29.12
N PRO A 553 23.27 12.04 -29.37
CA PRO A 553 21.94 11.52 -29.61
C PRO A 553 21.16 11.30 -28.29
N ASP A 554 20.94 12.39 -27.55
CA ASP A 554 20.41 12.39 -26.17
C ASP A 554 19.10 11.59 -26.04
N GLN A 555 18.11 11.87 -26.90
CA GLN A 555 16.81 11.20 -26.85
C GLN A 555 16.92 9.69 -27.07
N ALA A 556 17.72 9.25 -28.06
CA ALA A 556 17.85 7.84 -28.39
C ALA A 556 18.60 7.07 -27.29
N VAL A 557 19.64 7.68 -26.72
CA VAL A 557 20.38 7.12 -25.58
C VAL A 557 19.50 7.06 -24.34
N GLY A 558 18.73 8.12 -24.05
CA GLY A 558 17.80 8.18 -22.92
C GLY A 558 16.76 7.05 -22.98
N GLN A 559 16.10 6.87 -24.14
CA GLN A 559 15.13 5.79 -24.35
C GLN A 559 15.75 4.40 -24.22
N ALA A 560 16.98 4.23 -24.70
CA ALA A 560 17.70 2.97 -24.59
C ALA A 560 18.07 2.65 -23.13
N TRP A 561 18.48 3.67 -22.34
CA TRP A 561 18.68 3.53 -20.90
C TRP A 561 17.38 3.20 -20.19
N GLU A 562 16.29 3.94 -20.40
CA GLU A 562 14.97 3.64 -19.80
C GLU A 562 14.55 2.19 -20.05
N THR A 563 14.77 1.68 -21.27
CA THR A 563 14.51 0.26 -21.60
C THR A 563 15.37 -0.70 -20.79
N VAL A 564 16.67 -0.42 -20.65
CA VAL A 564 17.59 -1.26 -19.86
C VAL A 564 17.23 -1.20 -18.38
N LEU A 565 17.01 -0.01 -17.83
CA LEU A 565 16.65 0.20 -16.43
C LEU A 565 15.33 -0.48 -16.07
N LEU A 566 14.33 -0.43 -16.97
CA LEU A 566 13.06 -1.14 -16.81
C LEU A 566 13.27 -2.65 -16.62
N ASN A 567 14.17 -3.25 -17.40
CA ASN A 567 14.47 -4.68 -17.37
C ASN A 567 15.46 -5.08 -16.26
N GLN A 568 15.83 -4.16 -15.38
CA GLN A 568 16.65 -4.40 -14.19
C GLN A 568 15.85 -4.45 -12.89
N PHE A 569 14.51 -4.38 -12.99
CA PHE A 569 13.65 -4.63 -11.84
C PHE A 569 13.98 -5.97 -11.18
N HIS A 570 13.84 -6.08 -9.87
CA HIS A 570 14.38 -7.20 -9.09
C HIS A 570 13.79 -8.59 -9.43
N ASP A 571 12.68 -8.66 -10.17
CA ASP A 571 12.06 -9.90 -10.65
C ASP A 571 12.20 -10.20 -12.15
N ILE A 572 12.75 -9.30 -12.97
CA ILE A 572 12.94 -9.50 -14.44
C ILE A 572 14.27 -10.21 -14.74
#